data_AF-A0A0S7X1K2-F1
#
_entry.id   AF-A0A0S7X1K2-F1
#
_cell.length_a   1.000
_cell.length_b   1.000
_cell.length_c   1.000
_cell.angle_alpha   90.00
_cell.angle_beta   90.00
_cell.angle_gamma   90.00
#
_symmetry.space_group_name_H-M   'P 1'
#
loop_
_entity.id
_entity.type
_entity.pdbx_description
1 polymer ?
#
loop_
_entity_poly.entity_id
_entity_poly.type
_entity_poly.pdbx_seq_one_letter_code
_entity_poly.pdbx_strand_id
1 'polypeptide(L)'
;MRVEARFTSNGPLATLWMKITNGSDVTLPRINPMLCFQYRKLVGFPQWQDNFEHTDVVMDGKPKRLSDIRTEKSDPTGMVAYVEGRVQHDLDKFAKSRGGLIAERIDDAVTVVSSLDGRRKAIIAFEPPKSILANRAIPCFHADPYFGTLKPGESAEASGAILFTEEALEEAVKKMVQNEWIRGAGR
;
A
#
# COMPACT_ATOMS: atom_id res chain seq x y z
N MET A 1 22.61 10.82 -0.13
CA MET A 1 21.53 9.94 0.37
C MET A 1 22.03 8.50 0.32
N ARG A 2 21.77 7.72 1.36
CA ARG A 2 22.05 6.28 1.38
C ARG A 2 20.73 5.53 1.60
N VAL A 3 20.55 4.43 0.88
CA VAL A 3 19.40 3.54 1.02
C VAL A 3 19.92 2.16 1.34
N GLU A 4 19.35 1.53 2.36
CA GLU A 4 19.58 0.14 2.71
C GLU A 4 18.25 -0.59 2.63
N ALA A 5 18.23 -1.76 2.00
CA ALA A 5 17.03 -2.57 1.88
C ALA A 5 17.36 -4.04 2.10
N ARG A 6 16.43 -4.75 2.75
CA ARG A 6 16.50 -6.19 2.97
C ARG A 6 15.17 -6.81 2.60
N PHE A 7 15.24 -7.86 1.80
CA PHE A 7 14.08 -8.65 1.40
C PHE A 7 14.27 -10.05 1.92
N THR A 8 13.25 -10.58 2.59
CA THR A 8 13.22 -11.97 3.06
C THR A 8 11.87 -12.58 2.73
N SER A 9 11.80 -13.90 2.70
CA SER A 9 10.54 -14.62 2.57
C SER A 9 10.52 -15.85 3.46
N ASN A 10 9.32 -16.17 3.95
CA ASN A 10 9.03 -17.39 4.68
C ASN A 10 7.64 -17.89 4.27
N GLY A 11 7.63 -18.94 3.44
CA GLY A 11 6.40 -19.50 2.87
C GLY A 11 5.57 -18.42 2.14
N PRO A 12 4.31 -18.17 2.56
CA PRO A 12 3.40 -17.23 1.89
C PRO A 12 3.72 -15.75 2.15
N LEU A 13 4.68 -15.45 3.03
CA LEU A 13 4.98 -14.09 3.47
C LEU A 13 6.34 -13.65 2.93
N ALA A 14 6.35 -12.55 2.18
CA ALA A 14 7.57 -11.81 1.85
C ALA A 14 7.62 -10.53 2.69
N THR A 15 8.78 -10.17 3.22
CA THR A 15 8.96 -8.91 3.97
C THR A 15 10.05 -8.06 3.35
N LEU A 16 9.86 -6.74 3.42
CA LEU A 16 10.80 -5.72 3.01
C LEU A 16 11.09 -4.81 4.21
N TRP A 17 12.36 -4.67 4.58
CA TRP A 17 12.80 -3.58 5.44
C TRP A 17 13.63 -2.60 4.62
N MET A 18 13.40 -1.30 4.83
CA MET A 18 14.12 -0.22 4.16
C MET A 18 14.52 0.86 5.16
N LYS A 19 15.76 1.34 5.05
CA LYS A 19 16.28 2.51 5.74
C LYS A 19 16.77 3.54 4.76
N ILE A 20 16.39 4.79 4.97
CA ILE A 20 16.86 5.93 4.17
C ILE A 20 17.61 6.86 5.11
N THR A 21 18.85 7.18 4.76
CA THR A 21 19.71 8.12 5.49
C THR A 21 20.02 9.34 4.64
N ASN A 22 19.76 10.52 5.21
CA ASN A 22 20.14 11.78 4.59
C ASN A 22 21.63 12.08 4.85
N GLY A 23 22.49 11.60 3.96
CA GLY A 23 23.93 11.95 3.98
C GLY A 23 24.30 13.28 3.33
N SER A 24 23.34 14.16 3.04
CA SER A 24 23.61 15.51 2.50
C SER A 24 23.62 16.57 3.60
N ASP A 25 23.99 17.79 3.25
CA ASP A 25 23.97 18.99 4.11
C ASP A 25 22.64 19.76 4.04
N VAL A 26 21.68 19.31 3.23
CA VAL A 26 20.35 19.91 3.11
C VAL A 26 19.27 19.03 3.73
N THR A 27 18.19 19.65 4.21
CA THR A 27 17.01 18.90 4.67
C THR A 27 16.27 18.32 3.46
N LEU A 28 15.91 17.04 3.54
CA LEU A 28 15.10 16.34 2.54
C LEU A 28 13.64 16.32 3.01
N PRO A 29 12.78 17.22 2.51
CA PRO A 29 11.37 17.20 2.84
C PRO A 29 10.66 16.08 2.10
N ARG A 30 9.70 15.41 2.77
CA ARG A 30 8.71 14.50 2.14
C ARG A 30 9.33 13.37 1.33
N ILE A 31 10.09 12.50 1.99
CA ILE A 31 10.61 11.29 1.37
C ILE A 31 9.43 10.37 1.04
N ASN A 32 9.26 10.07 -0.25
CA ASN A 32 8.07 9.43 -0.81
C ASN A 32 8.40 8.30 -1.79
N PRO A 33 8.89 7.14 -1.32
CA PRO A 33 8.99 5.97 -2.19
C PRO A 33 7.57 5.47 -2.51
N MET A 34 7.25 5.37 -3.79
CA MET A 34 6.02 4.72 -4.26
C MET A 34 6.32 3.24 -4.54
N LEU A 35 5.83 2.34 -3.69
CA LEU A 35 6.13 0.92 -3.78
C LEU A 35 4.99 0.19 -4.50
N CYS A 36 5.23 -0.07 -5.78
CA CYS A 36 4.28 -0.68 -6.69
C CYS A 36 4.41 -2.21 -6.68
N PHE A 37 3.35 -2.92 -6.29
CA PHE A 37 3.28 -4.37 -6.46
C PHE A 37 2.59 -4.71 -7.78
N GLN A 38 3.36 -5.15 -8.76
CA GLN A 38 2.84 -5.58 -10.07
C GLN A 38 2.48 -7.06 -10.03
N TYR A 39 1.19 -7.37 -10.04
CA TYR A 39 0.68 -8.74 -9.94
C TYR A 39 0.33 -9.36 -11.30
N ARG A 40 0.84 -8.80 -12.40
CA ARG A 40 0.56 -9.25 -13.78
C ARG A 40 0.89 -10.72 -14.08
N LYS A 41 1.69 -11.35 -13.22
CA LYS A 41 2.13 -12.75 -13.37
C LYS A 41 1.36 -13.70 -12.44
N LEU A 42 0.48 -13.20 -11.58
CA LEU A 42 -0.34 -14.04 -10.72
C LEU A 42 -1.52 -14.60 -11.51
N VAL A 43 -1.47 -15.89 -11.83
CA VAL A 43 -2.50 -16.57 -12.61
C VAL A 43 -3.84 -16.53 -11.89
N GLY A 44 -4.89 -16.11 -12.60
CA GLY A 44 -6.26 -16.01 -12.09
C GLY A 44 -6.56 -14.78 -11.23
N PHE A 45 -5.66 -13.80 -11.18
CA PHE A 45 -5.93 -12.46 -10.68
C PHE A 45 -6.40 -11.54 -11.82
N PRO A 46 -7.13 -10.45 -11.54
CA PRO A 46 -7.66 -9.56 -12.56
C PRO A 46 -6.54 -8.92 -13.40
N GLN A 47 -6.72 -8.85 -14.73
CA GLN A 47 -5.70 -8.32 -15.65
C GLN A 47 -6.35 -7.43 -16.70
N TRP A 48 -5.91 -6.17 -16.81
CA TRP A 48 -6.36 -5.25 -17.87
C TRP A 48 -7.89 -5.10 -17.93
N GLN A 49 -8.53 -5.15 -16.78
CA GLN A 49 -9.99 -5.09 -16.58
C GLN A 49 -10.31 -4.09 -15.45
N ASP A 50 -11.55 -4.04 -14.96
CA ASP A 50 -11.83 -3.28 -13.75
C ASP A 50 -11.27 -3.99 -12.51
N ASN A 51 -10.06 -3.59 -12.09
CA ASN A 51 -9.41 -4.15 -10.92
C ASN A 51 -10.02 -3.62 -9.61
N PHE A 52 -10.81 -2.54 -9.63
CA PHE A 52 -11.43 -2.00 -8.41
C PHE A 52 -12.49 -2.93 -7.84
N GLU A 53 -13.11 -3.76 -8.67
CA GLU A 53 -14.06 -4.81 -8.25
C GLU A 53 -13.40 -5.95 -7.45
N HIS A 54 -12.07 -6.00 -7.45
CA HIS A 54 -11.26 -7.05 -6.81
C HIS A 54 -10.23 -6.49 -5.84
N THR A 55 -10.23 -5.17 -5.61
CA THR A 55 -9.26 -4.51 -4.75
C THR A 55 -9.96 -3.93 -3.53
N ASP A 56 -9.48 -4.28 -2.34
CA ASP A 56 -10.03 -3.82 -1.07
C ASP A 56 -8.98 -3.02 -0.29
N VAL A 57 -9.44 -2.00 0.43
CA VAL A 57 -8.65 -1.17 1.36
C VAL A 57 -9.27 -1.20 2.75
N VAL A 58 -8.58 -0.71 3.78
CA VAL A 58 -9.10 -0.71 5.16
C VAL A 58 -9.72 0.64 5.50
N MET A 59 -11.03 0.64 5.74
CA MET A 59 -11.80 1.81 6.14
C MET A 59 -12.83 1.42 7.20
N ASP A 60 -13.01 2.26 8.21
CA ASP A 60 -13.94 2.03 9.32
C ASP A 60 -13.70 0.66 10.01
N GLY A 61 -12.43 0.26 10.13
CA GLY A 61 -11.99 -0.99 10.75
C GLY A 61 -12.26 -2.26 9.94
N LYS A 62 -12.67 -2.15 8.66
CA LYS A 62 -13.03 -3.30 7.82
C LYS A 62 -12.48 -3.18 6.38
N PRO A 63 -12.31 -4.30 5.67
CA PRO A 63 -12.09 -4.28 4.24
C PRO A 63 -13.27 -3.61 3.52
N LYS A 64 -12.97 -2.67 2.62
CA LYS A 64 -13.94 -2.01 1.76
C LYS A 64 -13.42 -2.04 0.33
N ARG A 65 -14.25 -2.51 -0.58
CA ARG A 65 -13.91 -2.62 -2.00
C ARG A 65 -13.81 -1.24 -2.64
N LEU A 66 -12.82 -1.05 -3.50
CA LEU A 66 -12.59 0.22 -4.18
C LEU A 66 -13.76 0.63 -5.08
N SER A 67 -14.42 -0.33 -5.76
CA SER A 67 -15.61 -0.06 -6.58
C SER A 67 -16.79 0.53 -5.80
N ASP A 68 -16.83 0.32 -4.47
CA ASP A 68 -17.94 0.73 -3.61
C ASP A 68 -17.66 2.08 -2.92
N ILE A 69 -16.48 2.66 -3.14
CA ILE A 69 -16.05 3.94 -2.55
C ILE A 69 -16.32 5.06 -3.55
N ARG A 70 -17.06 6.07 -3.11
CA ARG A 70 -17.34 7.26 -3.92
C ARG A 70 -16.12 8.16 -3.96
N THR A 71 -15.82 8.68 -5.14
CA THR A 71 -14.84 9.76 -5.34
C THR A 71 -15.52 10.95 -6.02
N GLU A 72 -14.77 12.02 -6.26
CA GLU A 72 -15.30 13.24 -6.91
C GLU A 72 -15.91 12.95 -8.30
N LYS A 73 -15.34 11.99 -9.04
CA LYS A 73 -15.87 11.54 -10.34
C LYS A 73 -16.54 10.18 -10.21
N SER A 74 -17.59 9.97 -10.98
CA SER A 74 -18.30 8.68 -11.03
C SER A 74 -17.51 7.56 -11.72
N ASP A 75 -16.42 7.89 -12.43
CA ASP A 75 -15.64 6.93 -13.22
C ASP A 75 -14.12 7.16 -13.06
N PRO A 76 -13.53 6.91 -11.87
CA PRO A 76 -12.11 7.09 -11.67
C PRO A 76 -11.28 6.05 -12.43
N THR A 77 -10.11 6.46 -12.92
CA THR A 77 -9.16 5.54 -13.59
C THR A 77 -7.98 5.14 -12.70
N GLY A 78 -7.86 5.78 -11.54
CA GLY A 78 -6.86 5.51 -10.51
C GLY A 78 -7.33 6.12 -9.21
N MET A 79 -7.29 5.34 -8.13
CA MET A 79 -7.75 5.74 -6.81
C MET A 79 -6.60 5.87 -5.84
N VAL A 80 -6.67 6.88 -4.98
CA VAL A 80 -5.70 7.17 -3.91
C VAL A 80 -6.46 7.51 -2.65
N ALA A 81 -6.02 6.96 -1.53
CA ALA A 81 -6.41 7.37 -0.20
C ALA A 81 -5.18 7.55 0.69
N TYR A 82 -5.30 8.38 1.71
CA TYR A 82 -4.24 8.62 2.69
C TYR A 82 -4.72 8.20 4.07
N VAL A 83 -3.77 7.69 4.83
CA VAL A 83 -3.99 7.26 6.22
C VAL A 83 -4.29 8.47 7.10
N GLU A 84 -5.22 8.28 8.04
CA GLU A 84 -5.58 9.25 9.08
C GLU A 84 -4.31 9.82 9.76
N GLY A 85 -4.28 11.13 10.00
CA GLY A 85 -3.15 11.80 10.66
C GLY A 85 -1.85 11.93 9.85
N ARG A 86 -1.78 11.42 8.60
CA ARG A 86 -0.62 11.64 7.73
C ARG A 86 -0.74 12.95 6.95
N VAL A 87 0.28 13.80 7.09
CA VAL A 87 0.31 15.15 6.49
C VAL A 87 0.90 15.21 5.09
N GLN A 88 1.50 14.12 4.61
CA GLN A 88 2.19 14.08 3.32
C GLN A 88 1.26 13.61 2.21
N HIS A 89 0.71 14.56 1.44
CA HIS A 89 -0.25 14.33 0.35
C HIS A 89 0.35 14.61 -1.02
N ASP A 90 1.33 13.79 -1.42
CA ASP A 90 2.10 14.01 -2.65
C ASP A 90 1.44 13.42 -3.91
N LEU A 91 0.37 12.64 -3.75
CA LEU A 91 -0.34 11.96 -4.85
C LEU A 91 -1.60 12.70 -5.30
N ASP A 92 -1.93 13.85 -4.71
CA ASP A 92 -3.16 14.61 -4.98
C ASP A 92 -3.31 14.96 -6.45
N LYS A 93 -2.23 15.46 -7.07
CA LYS A 93 -2.25 15.83 -8.48
C LYS A 93 -2.55 14.62 -9.36
N PHE A 94 -1.94 13.48 -9.05
CA PHE A 94 -2.21 12.22 -9.75
C PHE A 94 -3.67 11.80 -9.54
N ALA A 95 -4.13 11.71 -8.29
CA ALA A 95 -5.47 11.26 -7.93
C ALA A 95 -6.56 12.12 -8.57
N LYS A 96 -6.42 13.46 -8.51
CA LYS A 96 -7.35 14.42 -9.12
C LYS A 96 -7.36 14.30 -10.65
N SER A 97 -6.18 14.12 -11.27
CA SER A 97 -6.11 13.90 -12.73
C SER A 97 -6.84 12.63 -13.17
N ARG A 98 -6.96 11.65 -12.27
CA ARG A 98 -7.62 10.35 -12.49
C ARG A 98 -9.06 10.28 -11.94
N GLY A 99 -9.52 11.32 -11.24
CA GLY A 99 -10.85 11.39 -10.62
C GLY A 99 -11.03 10.59 -9.33
N GLY A 100 -9.95 10.01 -8.79
CA GLY A 100 -10.04 8.99 -7.72
C GLY A 100 -9.39 9.36 -6.40
N LEU A 101 -9.31 10.65 -6.05
CA LEU A 101 -8.99 11.01 -4.66
C LEU A 101 -10.18 10.63 -3.78
N ILE A 102 -9.98 9.65 -2.89
CA ILE A 102 -10.99 9.24 -1.90
C ILE A 102 -11.06 10.33 -0.83
N ALA A 103 -12.28 10.79 -0.54
CA ALA A 103 -12.50 11.91 0.36
C ALA A 103 -12.27 11.51 1.82
N GLU A 104 -12.72 10.31 2.21
CA GLU A 104 -12.47 9.79 3.55
C GLU A 104 -11.02 9.29 3.71
N ARG A 105 -10.51 9.39 4.94
CA ARG A 105 -9.22 8.79 5.28
C ARG A 105 -9.38 7.28 5.47
N ILE A 106 -8.30 6.55 5.22
CA ILE A 106 -8.20 5.11 5.51
C ILE A 106 -7.55 4.92 6.89
N ASP A 107 -7.87 3.82 7.55
CA ASP A 107 -7.31 3.52 8.87
C ASP A 107 -5.83 3.12 8.78
N ASP A 108 -5.48 2.42 7.70
CA ASP A 108 -4.15 1.87 7.46
C ASP A 108 -3.88 1.73 5.95
N ALA A 109 -2.61 1.77 5.56
CA ALA A 109 -2.18 1.49 4.19
C ALA A 109 -2.04 -0.03 4.00
N VAL A 110 -3.18 -0.72 4.00
CA VAL A 110 -3.29 -2.13 3.63
C VAL A 110 -4.13 -2.21 2.37
N THR A 111 -3.55 -2.81 1.33
CA THR A 111 -4.26 -3.03 0.05
C THR A 111 -4.28 -4.51 -0.27
N VAL A 112 -5.46 -5.02 -0.57
CA VAL A 112 -5.70 -6.41 -0.96
C VAL A 112 -6.12 -6.45 -2.41
N VAL A 113 -5.60 -7.40 -3.19
CA VAL A 113 -6.25 -7.85 -4.42
C VAL A 113 -6.69 -9.29 -4.24
N SER A 114 -7.92 -9.60 -4.66
CA SER A 114 -8.44 -10.97 -4.70
C SER A 114 -8.33 -11.54 -6.12
N SER A 115 -8.18 -12.86 -6.22
CA SER A 115 -8.32 -13.56 -7.49
C SER A 115 -9.75 -13.45 -8.04
N LEU A 116 -9.91 -13.72 -9.33
CA LEU A 116 -11.22 -13.66 -10.01
C LEU A 116 -12.26 -14.58 -9.38
N ASP A 117 -11.83 -15.71 -8.81
CA ASP A 117 -12.68 -16.65 -8.07
C ASP A 117 -12.82 -16.31 -6.57
N GLY A 118 -12.23 -15.20 -6.11
CA GLY A 118 -12.28 -14.72 -4.73
C GLY A 118 -11.50 -15.55 -3.70
N ARG A 119 -10.93 -16.69 -4.09
CA ARG A 119 -10.29 -17.62 -3.13
C ARG A 119 -8.93 -17.13 -2.67
N ARG A 120 -8.06 -16.74 -3.60
CA ARG A 120 -6.67 -16.34 -3.33
C ARG A 120 -6.57 -14.83 -3.20
N LYS A 121 -5.67 -14.37 -2.34
CA LYS A 121 -5.46 -12.95 -2.04
C LYS A 121 -3.97 -12.64 -2.05
N ALA A 122 -3.61 -11.46 -2.55
CA ALA A 122 -2.31 -10.86 -2.35
C ALA A 122 -2.51 -9.54 -1.62
N ILE A 123 -1.83 -9.37 -0.49
CA ILE A 123 -2.02 -8.25 0.43
C ILE A 123 -0.70 -7.57 0.66
N ILE A 124 -0.64 -6.25 0.54
CA ILE A 124 0.55 -5.46 0.86
C ILE A 124 0.25 -4.47 1.98
N ALA A 125 1.21 -4.30 2.88
CA ALA A 125 1.16 -3.31 3.96
C ALA A 125 2.56 -2.77 4.26
N PHE A 126 2.64 -1.56 4.80
CA PHE A 126 3.87 -0.98 5.32
C PHE A 126 3.64 -0.26 6.66
N GLU A 127 4.65 -0.31 7.51
CA GLU A 127 4.76 0.44 8.76
C GLU A 127 6.03 1.31 8.71
N PRO A 128 5.94 2.64 8.91
CA PRO A 128 4.70 3.40 9.10
C PRO A 128 3.92 3.57 7.78
N PRO A 129 2.58 3.49 7.81
CA PRO A 129 1.74 3.58 6.62
C PRO A 129 1.54 5.04 6.17
N LYS A 130 1.41 5.30 4.87
CA LYS A 130 1.14 6.64 4.30
C LYS A 130 -0.13 6.70 3.48
N SER A 131 -0.19 5.91 2.42
CA SER A 131 -1.23 6.00 1.40
C SER A 131 -1.36 4.69 0.63
N ILE A 132 -2.50 4.52 -0.03
CA ILE A 132 -2.70 3.50 -1.05
C ILE A 132 -2.84 4.16 -2.41
N LEU A 133 -2.52 3.39 -3.45
CA LEU A 133 -2.78 3.75 -4.84
C LEU A 133 -3.15 2.48 -5.59
N ALA A 134 -4.25 2.53 -6.33
CA ALA A 134 -4.66 1.46 -7.23
C ALA A 134 -5.01 2.04 -8.60
N ASN A 135 -4.66 1.32 -9.66
CA ASN A 135 -5.08 1.66 -11.00
C ASN A 135 -6.23 0.76 -11.41
N ARG A 136 -7.21 1.32 -12.14
CA ARG A 136 -8.37 0.56 -12.58
C ARG A 136 -7.96 -0.60 -13.49
N ALA A 137 -7.22 -0.32 -14.56
CA ALA A 137 -6.87 -1.33 -15.57
C ALA A 137 -5.49 -1.98 -15.35
N ILE A 138 -4.52 -1.24 -14.85
CA ILE A 138 -3.15 -1.73 -14.73
C ILE A 138 -3.09 -2.69 -13.53
N PRO A 139 -2.59 -3.93 -13.69
CA PRO A 139 -2.52 -4.94 -12.63
C PRO A 139 -1.41 -4.61 -11.63
N CYS A 140 -1.57 -3.51 -10.91
CA CYS A 140 -0.73 -3.08 -9.81
C CYS A 140 -1.54 -2.38 -8.71
N PHE A 141 -1.07 -2.53 -7.48
CA PHE A 141 -1.55 -1.78 -6.32
C PHE A 141 -0.38 -1.40 -5.41
N HIS A 142 -0.64 -0.45 -4.53
CA HIS A 142 0.33 0.13 -3.64
C HIS A 142 -0.19 0.13 -2.21
N ALA A 143 0.75 -0.04 -1.27
CA ALA A 143 0.68 0.53 0.06
C ALA A 143 2.02 1.24 0.27
N ASP A 144 2.00 2.57 0.32
CA ASP A 144 3.22 3.35 0.39
C ASP A 144 3.58 3.60 1.86
N PRO A 145 4.86 3.44 2.24
CA PRO A 145 5.36 3.80 3.56
C PRO A 145 5.52 5.32 3.75
N TYR A 146 5.59 5.75 5.01
CA TYR A 146 5.85 7.13 5.41
C TYR A 146 7.28 7.31 5.91
N PHE A 147 8.10 8.13 5.25
CA PHE A 147 9.46 8.45 5.74
C PHE A 147 9.59 9.88 6.29
N GLY A 148 8.58 10.73 6.07
CA GLY A 148 8.56 12.10 6.57
C GLY A 148 9.68 12.99 6.00
N THR A 149 10.22 13.85 6.85
CA THR A 149 11.31 14.79 6.52
C THR A 149 12.57 14.34 7.23
N LEU A 150 13.71 14.31 6.52
CA LEU A 150 15.01 13.99 7.10
C LEU A 150 15.96 15.18 7.03
N LYS A 151 16.43 15.68 8.18
CA LYS A 151 17.53 16.63 8.28
C LYS A 151 18.88 15.97 7.95
N PRO A 152 19.95 16.75 7.71
CA PRO A 152 21.30 16.21 7.54
C PRO A 152 21.67 15.22 8.65
N GLY A 153 22.12 14.03 8.28
CA GLY A 153 22.50 12.94 9.18
C GLY A 153 21.34 12.06 9.68
N GLU A 154 20.09 12.50 9.56
CA GLU A 154 18.93 11.72 10.04
C GLU A 154 18.64 10.51 9.16
N SER A 155 18.00 9.51 9.75
CA SER A 155 17.52 8.32 9.06
C SER A 155 16.09 7.98 9.47
N ALA A 156 15.33 7.40 8.55
CA ALA A 156 14.04 6.79 8.83
C ALA A 156 13.99 5.38 8.25
N GLU A 157 13.15 4.55 8.85
CA GLU A 157 12.99 3.14 8.50
C GLU A 157 11.51 2.84 8.23
N ALA A 158 11.27 1.93 7.30
CA ALA A 158 9.98 1.31 7.10
C ALA A 158 10.14 -0.20 6.95
N SER A 159 9.17 -0.94 7.46
CA SER A 159 9.01 -2.36 7.21
C SER A 159 7.71 -2.56 6.44
N GLY A 160 7.67 -3.53 5.55
CA GLY A 160 6.46 -3.91 4.84
C GLY A 160 6.42 -5.39 4.58
N ALA A 161 5.25 -5.85 4.21
CA ALA A 161 5.00 -7.25 3.91
C ALA A 161 4.08 -7.40 2.70
N ILE A 162 4.30 -8.50 1.98
CA ILE A 162 3.37 -9.04 0.99
C ILE A 162 2.97 -10.43 1.45
N LEU A 163 1.68 -10.62 1.71
CA LEU A 163 1.09 -11.90 2.11
C LEU A 163 0.29 -12.49 0.94
N PHE A 164 0.56 -13.74 0.60
CA PHE A 164 -0.25 -14.55 -0.31
C PHE A 164 -1.07 -15.56 0.50
N THR A 165 -2.39 -15.53 0.42
CA THR A 165 -3.23 -16.38 1.29
C THR A 165 -4.55 -16.78 0.65
N GLU A 166 -5.14 -17.86 1.16
CA GLU A 166 -6.51 -18.31 0.85
C GLU A 166 -7.47 -18.10 2.03
N GLU A 167 -7.00 -17.47 3.11
CA GLU A 167 -7.82 -17.14 4.27
C GLU A 167 -8.98 -16.19 3.92
N ALA A 168 -9.99 -16.15 4.80
CA ALA A 168 -11.06 -15.15 4.72
C ALA A 168 -10.46 -13.74 4.70
N LEU A 169 -11.08 -12.83 3.93
CA LEU A 169 -10.57 -11.48 3.69
C LEU A 169 -10.34 -10.72 5.00
N GLU A 170 -11.32 -10.78 5.89
CA GLU A 170 -11.32 -10.10 7.18
C GLU A 170 -10.17 -10.57 8.07
N GLU A 171 -9.95 -11.88 8.16
CA GLU A 171 -8.87 -12.45 8.97
C GLU A 171 -7.50 -12.09 8.39
N ALA A 172 -7.35 -12.18 7.07
CA ALA A 172 -6.11 -11.85 6.40
C ALA A 172 -5.75 -10.36 6.55
N VAL A 173 -6.72 -9.46 6.39
CA VAL A 173 -6.53 -8.03 6.61
C VAL A 173 -6.20 -7.73 8.06
N LYS A 174 -6.90 -8.35 9.01
CA LYS A 174 -6.65 -8.16 10.44
C LYS A 174 -5.20 -8.48 10.82
N LYS A 175 -4.64 -9.59 10.32
CA LYS A 175 -3.23 -9.93 10.54
C LYS A 175 -2.25 -8.87 10.01
N MET A 176 -2.59 -8.29 8.86
CA MET A 176 -1.76 -7.28 8.20
C MET A 176 -1.81 -5.94 8.94
N VAL A 177 -2.99 -5.47 9.34
CA VAL A 177 -3.19 -4.25 10.15
C VAL A 177 -2.56 -4.38 11.54
N GLN A 178 -2.65 -5.56 12.15
CA GLN A 178 -2.02 -5.83 13.46
C GLN A 178 -0.50 -6.01 13.38
N ASN A 179 0.09 -5.89 12.19
CA ASN A 179 1.52 -5.97 11.95
C ASN A 179 2.14 -7.28 12.48
N GLU A 180 1.40 -8.38 12.49
CA GLU A 180 1.87 -9.67 13.03
C GLU A 180 3.10 -10.19 12.28
N TRP A 181 3.21 -9.83 11.00
CA TRP A 181 4.33 -10.14 10.11
C TRP A 181 5.66 -9.49 10.54
N ILE A 182 5.64 -8.39 11.31
CA ILE A 182 6.87 -7.75 11.81
C ILE A 182 7.60 -8.68 12.79
N ARG A 183 6.87 -9.47 13.59
CA ARG A 183 7.45 -10.36 14.62
C ARG A 183 8.26 -11.50 14.02
N GLY A 184 7.92 -11.93 12.80
CA GLY A 184 8.64 -12.97 12.07
C GLY A 184 9.83 -12.46 11.24
N ALA A 185 9.98 -11.15 11.08
CA ALA A 185 10.99 -10.55 10.20
C ALA A 185 12.40 -10.47 10.81
N GLY A 186 12.58 -10.86 12.08
CA GLY A 186 13.87 -10.84 12.77
C GLY A 186 14.47 -9.42 12.85
N ARG A 187 14.08 -8.67 13.88
CA ARG A 187 14.85 -7.48 14.32
C ARG A 187 15.89 -7.90 15.35
#